data_AF-A0A434CX61-F1
#
_entry.id   AF-A0A434CX61-F1
#
_cell.length_a   1.000
_cell.length_b   1.000
_cell.length_c   1.000
_cell.angle_alpha   90.00
_cell.angle_beta   90.00
_cell.angle_gamma   90.00
#
_symmetry.space_group_name_H-M   'P 1'
#
loop_
_entity.id
_entity.type
_entity.pdbx_description
1 polymer ?
#
loop_
_entity_poly.entity_id
_entity_poly.type
_entity_poly.pdbx_seq_one_letter_code
_entity_poly.pdbx_strand_id
1 'polypeptide(L)'
;FYLSRGLGLDAAMVGLVLSTGPLVSALSALVAGRLTDHFGAHRMMIAGLLSLATGTFLLSLAMPKLGIAGYVVPITVTCIGYALFQTSNNAAVMTGIEASQRGVVSGLLNLSRNLGLITGASLMGAIFAVASAEKHQSIGLLSSEAARGMQVTFQTATVLALIALVLALLSARAAGRTESRGS
;
A
#
# COMPACT_ATOMS: atom_id res chain seq x y z
N PHE A 1 -26.05 14.66 -4.22
CA PHE A 1 -27.43 14.81 -4.74
C PHE A 1 -28.50 14.40 -3.72
N TYR A 2 -28.35 13.29 -2.98
CA TYR A 2 -29.26 12.92 -1.88
C TYR A 2 -29.14 13.82 -0.63
N LEU A 3 -27.97 14.45 -0.46
CA LEU A 3 -27.64 15.28 0.69
C LEU A 3 -28.01 16.77 0.55
N SER A 4 -28.41 17.25 -0.65
CA SER A 4 -28.63 18.69 -0.86
C SER A 4 -30.10 19.14 -0.74
N ARG A 5 -31.08 18.22 -0.76
CA ARG A 5 -32.50 18.58 -0.71
C ARG A 5 -33.19 18.35 0.65
N GLY A 6 -32.52 17.72 1.61
CA GLY A 6 -33.16 17.30 2.86
C GLY A 6 -32.97 18.23 4.07
N LEU A 7 -31.90 19.02 4.15
CA LEU A 7 -31.45 19.56 5.46
C LEU A 7 -31.08 21.04 5.51
N GLY A 8 -31.15 21.81 4.42
CA GLY A 8 -30.90 23.27 4.48
C GLY A 8 -29.55 23.68 5.09
N LEU A 9 -28.56 22.79 5.09
CA LEU A 9 -27.25 22.98 5.72
C LEU A 9 -26.15 23.12 4.65
N ASP A 10 -25.69 24.37 4.59
CA ASP A 10 -24.50 24.99 4.02
C ASP A 10 -23.56 24.18 3.09
N ALA A 11 -23.49 24.63 1.83
CA ALA A 11 -22.49 24.21 0.85
C ALA A 11 -21.04 24.39 1.35
N ALA A 12 -20.80 25.26 2.33
CA ALA A 12 -19.49 25.43 2.94
C ALA A 12 -19.02 24.20 3.75
N MET A 13 -19.92 23.44 4.39
CA MET A 13 -19.53 22.21 5.12
C MET A 13 -19.08 21.10 4.17
N VAL A 14 -19.70 20.98 2.99
CA VAL A 14 -19.27 20.01 1.96
C VAL A 14 -17.89 20.40 1.41
N GLY A 15 -17.63 21.69 1.21
CA GLY A 15 -16.30 22.21 0.87
C GLY A 15 -15.26 21.94 1.96
N LEU A 16 -15.63 22.09 3.24
CA LEU A 16 -14.76 21.83 4.39
C LEU A 16 -14.39 20.34 4.52
N VAL A 17 -15.36 19.45 4.30
CA VAL A 17 -15.18 17.98 4.32
C VAL A 17 -14.35 17.50 3.12
N LEU A 18 -14.56 18.09 1.94
CA LEU A 18 -13.72 17.81 0.77
C LEU A 18 -12.30 18.37 0.90
N SER A 19 -12.08 19.40 1.73
CA SER A 19 -10.77 20.01 1.98
C SER A 19 -9.99 19.33 3.11
N THR A 20 -10.67 18.63 4.02
CA THR A 20 -10.01 17.92 5.13
C THR A 20 -9.25 16.68 4.66
N GLY A 21 -9.74 15.97 3.64
CA GLY A 21 -9.03 14.84 3.02
C GLY A 21 -7.63 15.23 2.48
N PRO A 22 -7.52 16.27 1.65
CA PRO A 22 -6.24 16.83 1.19
C PRO A 22 -5.34 17.31 2.32
N LEU A 23 -5.89 17.97 3.36
CA LEU A 23 -5.11 18.46 4.51
C LEU A 23 -4.50 17.32 5.35
N VAL A 24 -5.27 16.27 5.62
CA VAL A 24 -4.78 15.09 6.35
C VAL A 24 -3.76 14.30 5.51
N SER A 25 -3.98 14.21 4.19
CA SER A 25 -3.03 13.61 3.25
C SER A 25 -1.73 14.41 3.20
N ALA A 26 -1.80 15.75 3.16
CA ALA A 26 -0.64 16.62 3.18
C ALA A 26 0.16 16.52 4.49
N LEU A 27 -0.52 16.48 5.65
CA LEU A 27 0.15 16.29 6.94
C LEU A 27 0.80 14.92 7.06
N SER A 28 0.13 13.87 6.58
CA SER A 28 0.69 12.51 6.55
C SER A 28 1.89 12.42 5.61
N ALA A 29 1.85 13.10 4.47
CA ALA A 29 2.97 13.22 3.54
C ALA A 29 4.15 14.00 4.15
N LEU A 30 3.90 15.05 4.94
CA LEU A 30 4.95 15.80 5.65
C LEU A 30 5.64 14.96 6.73
N VAL A 31 4.88 14.17 7.50
CA VAL A 31 5.46 13.27 8.53
C VAL A 31 6.25 12.15 7.86
N ALA A 32 5.71 11.54 6.80
CA ALA A 32 6.41 10.50 6.04
C ALA A 32 7.67 11.05 5.35
N GLY A 33 7.61 12.28 4.82
CA GLY A 33 8.75 12.99 4.25
C GLY A 33 9.84 13.26 5.28
N ARG A 34 9.50 13.83 6.44
CA ARG A 34 10.47 14.10 7.51
C ARG A 34 11.12 12.84 8.08
N LEU A 35 10.36 11.74 8.25
CA LEU A 35 10.94 10.46 8.66
C LEU A 35 11.91 9.91 7.61
N THR A 36 11.55 10.04 6.33
CA THR A 36 12.40 9.64 5.19
C THR A 36 13.68 10.45 5.14
N ASP A 37 13.61 11.76 5.33
CA ASP A 37 14.77 12.67 5.30
C ASP A 37 15.70 12.44 6.50
N HIS A 38 15.15 12.12 7.68
CA HIS A 38 15.94 11.96 8.91
C HIS A 38 16.60 10.58 9.05
N PHE A 39 15.89 9.50 8.69
CA PHE A 39 16.39 8.13 8.83
C PHE A 39 16.96 7.54 7.53
N GLY A 40 16.84 8.27 6.42
CA GLY A 40 17.25 7.85 5.09
C GLY A 40 16.18 7.05 4.36
N ALA A 41 16.02 7.35 3.08
CA ALA A 41 14.99 6.77 2.22
C ALA A 41 15.03 5.23 2.19
N HIS A 42 16.22 4.65 2.19
CA HIS A 42 16.36 3.20 2.11
C HIS A 42 15.87 2.46 3.37
N ARG A 43 16.20 2.97 4.56
CA ARG A 43 15.79 2.34 5.85
C ARG A 43 14.28 2.45 6.04
N MET A 44 13.69 3.59 5.68
CA MET A 44 12.25 3.81 5.76
C MET A 44 11.47 3.00 4.72
N MET A 45 12.03 2.77 3.53
CA MET A 45 11.46 1.87 2.53
C MET A 45 11.35 0.43 3.07
N ILE A 46 12.40 -0.09 3.71
CA ILE A 46 12.40 -1.42 4.35
C ILE A 46 11.37 -1.49 5.48
N ALA A 47 11.31 -0.47 6.34
CA ALA A 47 10.34 -0.41 7.43
C ALA A 47 8.89 -0.40 6.90
N GLY A 48 8.61 0.34 5.84
CA GLY A 48 7.31 0.36 5.17
C GLY A 48 6.93 -1.02 4.60
N LEU A 49 7.86 -1.71 3.94
CA LEU A 49 7.64 -3.06 3.43
C LEU A 49 7.42 -4.09 4.54
N LEU A 50 8.13 -4.01 5.66
CA LEU A 50 7.90 -4.84 6.84
C LEU A 50 6.50 -4.60 7.43
N SER A 51 6.09 -3.34 7.56
CA SER A 51 4.74 -2.97 8.02
C SER A 51 3.67 -3.50 7.07
N LEU A 52 3.90 -3.40 5.75
CA LEU A 52 2.98 -3.88 4.72
C LEU A 52 2.83 -5.41 4.77
N ALA A 53 3.95 -6.14 4.86
CA ALA A 53 3.96 -7.59 5.01
C ALA A 53 3.26 -8.02 6.30
N THR A 54 3.50 -7.32 7.42
CA THR A 54 2.86 -7.62 8.70
C THR A 54 1.35 -7.37 8.65
N GLY A 55 0.91 -6.24 8.10
CA GLY A 55 -0.51 -5.90 7.97
C GLY A 55 -1.26 -6.86 7.07
N THR A 56 -0.71 -7.19 5.90
CA THR A 56 -1.31 -8.17 4.97
C THR A 56 -1.31 -9.59 5.54
N PHE A 57 -0.28 -9.97 6.30
CA PHE A 57 -0.24 -11.25 7.00
C PHE A 57 -1.31 -11.34 8.10
N LEU A 58 -1.47 -10.28 8.90
CA LEU A 58 -2.52 -10.21 9.91
C LEU A 58 -3.92 -10.23 9.28
N LEU A 59 -4.12 -9.57 8.13
CA LEU A 59 -5.37 -9.64 7.36
C LEU A 59 -5.61 -11.05 6.80
N SER A 60 -4.56 -11.77 6.41
CA SER A 60 -4.66 -13.17 6.01
C SER A 60 -5.07 -14.08 7.19
N LEU A 61 -4.64 -13.75 8.41
CA LEU A 61 -4.99 -14.50 9.61
C LEU A 61 -6.32 -14.08 10.23
N ALA A 62 -6.92 -12.98 9.75
CA ALA A 62 -8.12 -12.38 10.35
C ALA A 62 -9.28 -13.38 10.34
N MET A 63 -9.42 -14.08 11.47
CA MET A 63 -10.54 -14.97 11.73
C MET A 63 -11.80 -14.12 11.95
N PRO A 64 -12.96 -14.54 11.43
CA PRO A 64 -14.25 -13.92 11.72
C PRO A 64 -14.56 -13.72 13.22
N LYS A 65 -13.83 -14.42 14.10
CA LYS A 65 -13.98 -14.42 15.56
C LYS A 65 -13.50 -13.14 16.25
N LEU A 66 -12.61 -12.35 15.65
CA LEU A 66 -12.02 -11.15 16.27
C LEU A 66 -12.84 -9.85 16.04
N GLY A 67 -13.97 -9.95 15.34
CA GLY A 67 -14.85 -8.82 15.06
C GLY A 67 -14.17 -7.70 14.26
N ILE A 68 -14.76 -6.50 14.30
CA ILE A 68 -14.34 -5.34 13.49
C ILE A 68 -12.90 -4.90 13.80
N ALA A 69 -12.47 -5.00 15.07
CA ALA A 69 -11.12 -4.62 15.48
C ALA A 69 -10.02 -5.49 14.83
N GLY A 70 -10.32 -6.78 14.60
CA GLY A 70 -9.43 -7.72 13.91
C GLY A 70 -9.18 -7.38 12.43
N TYR A 71 -9.98 -6.51 11.83
CA TYR A 71 -9.80 -6.02 10.46
C TYR A 71 -9.25 -4.59 10.41
N VAL A 72 -9.77 -3.70 11.28
CA VAL A 72 -9.39 -2.27 11.29
C VAL A 72 -7.92 -2.07 11.63
N VAL A 73 -7.39 -2.77 12.63
CA VAL A 73 -5.99 -2.60 13.02
C VAL A 73 -5.03 -3.05 11.90
N PRO A 74 -5.16 -4.27 11.34
CA PRO A 74 -4.29 -4.70 10.25
C PRO A 74 -4.39 -3.85 8.98
N ILE A 75 -5.58 -3.36 8.62
CA ILE A 75 -5.72 -2.50 7.43
C ILE A 75 -5.10 -1.12 7.65
N THR A 76 -5.22 -0.54 8.85
CA THR A 76 -4.52 0.70 9.19
C THR A 76 -3.00 0.53 9.12
N VAL A 77 -2.46 -0.57 9.67
CA VAL A 77 -1.02 -0.90 9.59
C VAL A 77 -0.57 -1.07 8.13
N THR A 78 -1.38 -1.72 7.30
CA THR A 78 -1.13 -1.89 5.87
C THR A 78 -1.08 -0.53 5.15
N CYS A 79 -2.04 0.35 5.40
CA CYS A 79 -2.11 1.68 4.80
C CYS A 79 -0.93 2.57 5.20
N ILE A 80 -0.55 2.58 6.48
CA ILE A 80 0.61 3.32 6.98
C ILE A 80 1.90 2.79 6.34
N GLY A 81 2.07 1.47 6.32
CA GLY A 81 3.23 0.83 5.70
C GLY A 81 3.36 1.16 4.21
N TYR A 82 2.23 1.12 3.49
CA TYR A 82 2.17 1.50 2.08
C TYR A 82 2.55 2.97 1.86
N ALA A 83 2.03 3.90 2.65
CA ALA A 83 2.32 5.33 2.53
C ALA A 83 3.81 5.63 2.78
N LEU A 84 4.40 4.98 3.79
CA LEU A 84 5.83 5.10 4.09
C LEU A 84 6.68 4.54 2.95
N PHE A 85 6.39 3.31 2.51
CA PHE A 85 7.07 2.68 1.37
C PHE A 85 7.00 3.56 0.11
N GLN A 86 5.81 4.06 -0.24
CA GLN A 86 5.61 4.93 -1.41
C GLN A 86 6.50 6.16 -1.38
N THR A 87 6.49 6.87 -0.24
CA THR A 87 7.24 8.11 -0.05
C THR A 87 8.74 7.85 -0.14
N SER A 88 9.23 6.87 0.62
CA SER A 88 10.65 6.58 0.68
C SER A 88 11.20 5.94 -0.60
N ASN A 89 10.40 5.10 -1.30
CA ASN A 89 10.79 4.54 -2.59
C ASN A 89 10.92 5.63 -3.67
N ASN A 90 9.98 6.60 -3.71
CA ASN A 90 10.11 7.75 -4.62
C ASN A 90 11.36 8.57 -4.34
N ALA A 91 11.65 8.87 -3.07
CA ALA A 91 12.86 9.59 -2.68
C ALA A 91 14.13 8.82 -3.07
N ALA A 92 14.17 7.50 -2.83
CA ALA A 92 15.31 6.66 -3.16
C ALA A 92 15.61 6.63 -4.67
N VAL A 93 14.58 6.46 -5.52
CA VAL A 93 14.75 6.44 -6.99
C VAL A 93 15.21 7.79 -7.54
N MET A 94 14.80 8.89 -6.92
CA MET A 94 15.18 10.24 -7.35
C MET A 94 16.54 10.69 -6.83
N THR A 95 17.12 9.97 -5.86
CA THR A 95 18.42 10.29 -5.28
C THR A 95 19.52 10.06 -6.33
N GLY A 96 20.36 11.07 -6.56
CA GLY A 96 21.47 10.99 -7.53
C GLY A 96 21.08 11.22 -9.00
N ILE A 97 19.81 11.50 -9.31
CA ILE A 97 19.37 11.80 -10.68
C ILE A 97 19.60 13.29 -11.02
N GLU A 98 20.30 13.54 -12.12
CA GLU A 98 20.52 14.88 -12.70
C GLU A 98 19.19 15.57 -13.04
N ALA A 99 19.11 16.89 -12.84
CA ALA A 99 17.88 17.66 -13.04
C ALA A 99 17.29 17.52 -14.45
N SER A 100 18.13 17.38 -15.48
CA SER A 100 17.75 17.15 -16.88
C SER A 100 17.03 15.81 -17.10
N GLN A 101 17.32 14.79 -16.28
CA GLN A 101 16.79 13.43 -16.43
C GLN A 101 15.64 13.12 -15.46
N ARG A 102 15.43 13.94 -14.43
CA ARG A 102 14.37 13.75 -13.42
C ARG A 102 12.98 13.58 -14.03
N GLY A 103 12.66 14.33 -15.10
CA GLY A 103 11.39 14.21 -15.80
C GLY A 103 11.18 12.84 -16.43
N VAL A 104 12.19 12.30 -17.11
CA VAL A 104 12.14 10.98 -17.75
C VAL A 104 12.06 9.87 -16.71
N VAL A 105 12.89 9.93 -15.65
CA VAL A 105 12.89 8.94 -14.57
C VAL A 105 11.56 8.94 -13.81
N SER A 106 11.00 10.11 -13.52
CA SER A 106 9.68 10.24 -12.88
C SER A 106 8.54 9.74 -13.79
N GLY A 107 8.63 9.99 -15.11
CA GLY A 107 7.70 9.45 -16.09
C GLY A 107 7.71 7.92 -16.14
N LEU A 108 8.90 7.32 -16.22
CA LEU A 108 9.08 5.86 -16.19
C LEU A 108 8.60 5.25 -14.87
N LEU A 109 8.87 5.90 -13.74
CA LEU A 109 8.40 5.47 -12.43
C LEU A 109 6.87 5.48 -12.33
N ASN A 110 6.23 6.54 -12.82
CA ASN A 110 4.75 6.63 -12.87
C ASN A 110 4.15 5.60 -13.83
N LEU A 111 4.76 5.39 -15.00
CA LEU A 111 4.30 4.36 -15.94
C LEU A 111 4.38 2.96 -15.32
N SER A 112 5.52 2.63 -14.71
CA SER A 112 5.73 1.36 -13.99
C SER A 112 4.68 1.16 -12.89
N ARG A 113 4.39 2.22 -12.11
CA ARG A 113 3.35 2.18 -11.07
C ARG A 113 1.96 1.94 -11.64
N ASN A 114 1.58 2.65 -12.69
CA ASN A 114 0.26 2.49 -13.31
C ASN A 114 0.10 1.08 -13.91
N LEU A 115 1.13 0.56 -14.57
CA LEU A 115 1.14 -0.82 -15.05
C LEU A 115 1.00 -1.82 -13.89
N GLY A 116 1.75 -1.62 -12.81
CA GLY A 116 1.67 -2.44 -11.60
C GLY A 116 0.30 -2.40 -10.94
N LEU A 117 -0.36 -1.24 -10.89
CA LEU A 117 -1.72 -1.10 -10.35
C LEU A 117 -2.75 -1.84 -11.22
N ILE A 118 -2.69 -1.67 -12.55
CA ILE A 118 -3.63 -2.31 -13.47
C ILE A 118 -3.47 -3.83 -13.44
N THR A 119 -2.23 -4.31 -13.59
CA THR A 119 -1.92 -5.75 -13.61
C THR A 119 -2.15 -6.38 -12.24
N GLY A 120 -1.73 -5.72 -11.16
CA GLY A 120 -1.92 -6.18 -9.78
C GLY A 120 -3.39 -6.26 -9.38
N ALA A 121 -4.19 -5.23 -9.66
CA ALA A 121 -5.63 -5.26 -9.37
C ALA A 121 -6.34 -6.39 -10.15
N SER A 122 -5.98 -6.58 -11.43
CA SER A 122 -6.52 -7.66 -12.26
C SER A 122 -6.14 -9.04 -11.71
N LEU A 123 -4.87 -9.24 -11.36
CA LEU A 123 -4.37 -10.49 -10.79
C LEU A 123 -5.02 -10.81 -9.43
N MET A 124 -5.08 -9.83 -8.52
CA MET A 124 -5.71 -10.02 -7.21
C MET A 124 -7.20 -10.33 -7.34
N GLY A 125 -7.89 -9.66 -8.27
CA GLY A 125 -9.31 -9.94 -8.57
C GLY A 125 -9.52 -11.34 -9.14
N ALA A 126 -8.66 -11.80 -10.04
CA ALA A 126 -8.70 -13.15 -10.59
C ALA A 126 -8.44 -14.22 -9.50
N ILE A 127 -7.43 -13.99 -8.64
CA ILE A 127 -7.14 -14.87 -7.50
C ILE A 127 -8.33 -14.94 -6.55
N PHE A 128 -8.93 -13.79 -6.22
CA PHE A 128 -10.14 -13.75 -5.39
C PHE A 128 -11.29 -14.53 -6.01
N ALA A 129 -11.55 -14.33 -7.31
CA ALA A 129 -12.63 -14.99 -8.03
C ALA A 129 -12.44 -16.52 -8.06
N VAL A 130 -11.23 -17.00 -8.36
CA VAL A 130 -10.90 -18.43 -8.37
C VAL A 130 -10.97 -19.02 -6.96
N ALA A 131 -10.45 -18.32 -5.95
CA ALA A 131 -10.42 -18.81 -4.58
C ALA A 131 -11.79 -18.77 -3.89
N SER A 132 -12.70 -17.90 -4.34
CA SER A 132 -14.09 -17.84 -3.87
C SER A 132 -15.02 -18.80 -4.63
N ALA A 133 -14.56 -19.37 -5.74
CA ALA A 133 -15.33 -20.30 -6.56
C ALA A 133 -15.10 -21.75 -6.12
N GLU A 134 -15.79 -22.21 -5.08
CA GLU A 134 -15.92 -23.65 -4.79
C GLU A 134 -17.35 -24.17 -5.01
N LYS A 135 -17.41 -25.41 -5.50
CA LYS A 135 -18.47 -26.05 -6.29
C LYS A 135 -19.65 -26.61 -5.46
N HIS A 136 -19.93 -26.06 -4.28
CA HIS A 136 -21.05 -26.51 -3.43
C HIS A 136 -22.16 -25.47 -3.36
N GLN A 137 -23.37 -25.97 -3.59
CA GLN A 137 -24.63 -25.25 -3.66
C GLN A 137 -25.05 -24.76 -2.27
N SER A 138 -24.35 -23.75 -1.72
CA SER A 138 -24.76 -23.04 -0.49
C SER A 138 -25.26 -21.64 -0.83
N ILE A 139 -26.57 -21.52 -0.99
CA ILE A 139 -27.27 -20.23 -1.06
C ILE A 139 -27.27 -19.64 0.36
N GLY A 140 -26.26 -18.82 0.68
CA GLY A 140 -26.17 -18.07 1.92
C GLY A 140 -25.30 -16.84 1.74
N LEU A 141 -25.85 -15.64 1.95
CA LEU A 141 -25.25 -14.33 1.62
C LEU A 141 -24.09 -13.88 2.53
N LEU A 142 -23.48 -14.78 3.32
CA LEU A 142 -22.29 -14.54 4.16
C LEU A 142 -21.41 -15.81 4.20
N SER A 143 -21.20 -16.39 3.01
CA SER A 143 -20.62 -17.69 2.76
C SER A 143 -19.11 -17.74 3.10
N SER A 144 -18.69 -18.82 3.77
CA SER A 144 -17.29 -19.18 4.06
C SER A 144 -16.33 -19.06 2.86
N GLU A 145 -16.89 -19.11 1.66
CA GLU A 145 -16.29 -19.05 0.34
C GLU A 145 -15.67 -17.66 0.08
N ALA A 146 -16.39 -16.56 0.38
CA ALA A 146 -15.85 -15.20 0.24
C ALA A 146 -14.74 -14.91 1.25
N ALA A 147 -14.85 -15.47 2.46
CA ALA A 147 -13.82 -15.35 3.48
C ALA A 147 -12.53 -16.08 3.06
N ARG A 148 -12.65 -17.25 2.44
CA ARG A 148 -11.51 -18.00 1.89
C ARG A 148 -10.88 -17.27 0.70
N GLY A 149 -11.68 -16.71 -0.20
CA GLY A 149 -11.19 -15.84 -1.27
C GLY A 149 -10.37 -14.68 -0.74
N MET A 150 -10.89 -13.96 0.25
CA MET A 150 -10.22 -12.83 0.88
C MET A 150 -8.90 -13.26 1.56
N GLN A 151 -8.90 -14.39 2.26
CA GLN A 151 -7.70 -14.94 2.89
C GLN A 151 -6.60 -15.27 1.88
N VAL A 152 -6.94 -15.95 0.78
CA VAL A 152 -5.98 -16.30 -0.30
C VAL A 152 -5.42 -15.04 -0.97
N THR A 153 -6.25 -14.04 -1.21
CA THR A 153 -5.80 -12.75 -1.75
C THR A 153 -4.81 -12.06 -0.81
N PHE A 154 -5.08 -12.03 0.50
CA PHE A 154 -4.14 -11.44 1.47
C PHE A 154 -2.86 -12.25 1.66
N GLN A 155 -2.90 -13.59 1.57
CA GLN A 155 -1.70 -14.43 1.54
C GLN A 155 -0.83 -14.10 0.34
N THR A 156 -1.45 -13.97 -0.83
CA THR A 156 -0.74 -13.60 -2.05
C THR A 156 -0.11 -12.22 -1.92
N ALA A 157 -0.86 -11.24 -1.40
CA ALA A 157 -0.34 -9.90 -1.12
C ALA A 157 0.85 -9.92 -0.15
N THR A 158 0.79 -10.76 0.88
CA THR A 158 1.89 -10.97 1.84
C THR A 158 3.13 -11.50 1.14
N VAL A 159 2.99 -12.51 0.29
CA VAL A 159 4.11 -13.08 -0.49
C VAL A 159 4.73 -12.03 -1.41
N LEU A 160 3.92 -11.24 -2.11
CA LEU A 160 4.42 -10.15 -2.96
C LEU A 160 5.16 -9.08 -2.15
N ALA A 161 4.65 -8.71 -0.97
CA ALA A 161 5.32 -7.77 -0.07
C ALA A 161 6.66 -8.32 0.45
N LEU A 162 6.74 -9.62 0.76
CA LEU A 162 7.99 -10.28 1.17
C LEU A 162 9.00 -10.35 0.03
N ILE A 163 8.57 -10.64 -1.20
CA ILE A 163 9.45 -10.61 -2.39
C ILE A 163 10.01 -9.20 -2.58
N ALA A 164 9.17 -8.16 -2.51
CA ALA A 164 9.62 -6.77 -2.60
C ALA A 164 10.61 -6.41 -1.48
N LEU A 165 10.36 -6.87 -0.25
CA LEU A 165 11.26 -6.70 0.90
C LEU A 165 12.62 -7.36 0.65
N VAL A 166 12.65 -8.59 0.15
CA VAL A 166 13.90 -9.30 -0.19
C VAL A 166 14.66 -8.55 -1.27
N LEU A 167 14.00 -8.11 -2.34
CA LEU A 167 14.63 -7.33 -3.41
C LEU A 167 15.22 -6.01 -2.88
N ALA A 168 14.50 -5.32 -2.00
CA ALA A 168 14.98 -4.11 -1.33
C ALA A 168 16.22 -4.37 -0.45
N LEU A 169 16.25 -5.47 0.29
CA LEU A 169 17.41 -5.83 1.11
C LEU A 169 18.62 -6.24 0.26
N LEU A 170 18.39 -6.94 -0.86
CA LEU A 170 19.45 -7.32 -1.79
C LEU A 170 20.06 -6.11 -2.48
N SER A 171 19.23 -5.14 -2.90
CA SER A 171 19.74 -3.89 -3.50
C SER A 171 20.54 -3.07 -2.49
N ALA A 172 20.13 -3.04 -1.22
CA ALA A 172 20.91 -2.44 -0.12
C ALA A 172 22.32 -3.02 -0.02
N ARG A 173 22.40 -4.36 -0.02
CA ARG A 173 23.66 -5.10 0.12
C ARG A 173 24.56 -4.91 -1.09
N ALA A 174 23.99 -4.81 -2.28
CA ALA A 174 24.74 -4.54 -3.51
C ALA A 174 25.35 -3.13 -3.47
N ALA A 175 24.60 -2.12 -3.05
CA ALA A 175 25.08 -0.74 -2.96
C ALA A 175 26.26 -0.59 -1.98
N GLY A 176 26.16 -1.18 -0.77
CA GLY A 176 27.23 -1.09 0.24
C GLY A 176 28.52 -1.83 -0.14
N ARG A 177 28.48 -2.80 -1.07
CA ARG A 177 29.67 -3.50 -1.56
C ARG A 177 30.49 -2.66 -2.54
N THR A 178 29.84 -1.80 -3.31
CA THR A 178 30.50 -0.96 -4.32
C THR A 178 31.36 0.14 -3.67
N GLU A 179 30.93 0.69 -2.54
CA GLU A 179 31.70 1.68 -1.78
C GLU A 179 32.96 1.08 -1.14
N SER A 180 32.90 -0.17 -0.65
CA SER A 180 34.06 -0.84 -0.02
C SER A 180 35.19 -1.23 -0.97
N ARG A 181 34.94 -1.22 -2.28
CA ARG A 181 35.93 -1.56 -3.33
C ARG A 181 36.60 -0.34 -3.96
N GLY A 182 36.15 0.87 -3.61
CA GLY A 182 36.66 2.14 -4.14
C GLY A 182 37.58 2.91 -3.19
N SER A 183 37.84 2.39 -1.98
CA SER A 183 38.78 2.95 -0.99
C SER A 183 40.09 2.17 -0.97
#